data_AF-A0A090VRF3-F1
#
_entry.id   AF-A0A090VRF3-F1
#
_cell.length_a   1.000
_cell.length_b   1.000
_cell.length_c   1.000
_cell.angle_alpha   90.00
_cell.angle_beta   90.00
_cell.angle_gamma   90.00
#
_symmetry.space_group_name_H-M   'P 1'
#
loop_
_entity.id
_entity.type
_entity.pdbx_description
1 polymer ?
#
loop_
_entity_poly.entity_id
_entity_poly.type
_entity_poly.pdbx_seq_one_letter_code
_entity_poly.pdbx_strand_id
1 'polypeptide(L)' 'MSDADGENSETQLWLDFALACKYISEDKRQELQHKSEEIGKLLNYMMNNPDKFGV' A
#
# COMPACT_ATOMS: atom_id res chain seq x y z
N MET A 1 2.16 7.14 11.64
CA MET A 1 1.80 7.21 10.20
C MET A 1 2.93 6.76 9.29
N SER A 2 4.17 7.20 9.54
CA SER A 2 5.35 6.68 8.80
C SER A 2 5.47 5.16 8.83
N ASP A 3 5.16 4.51 9.96
CA ASP A 3 5.17 3.05 10.09
C ASP A 3 4.19 2.39 9.11
N ALA A 4 2.93 2.85 9.11
CA ALA A 4 1.89 2.36 8.20
C ALA A 4 2.23 2.61 6.71
N ASP A 5 2.91 3.71 6.37
CA ASP A 5 3.35 3.99 4.99
C ASP A 5 4.47 3.05 4.54
N GLY A 6 5.40 2.73 5.46
CA GLY A 6 6.43 1.71 5.26
C GLY A 6 5.82 0.32 5.04
N GLU A 7 4.95 -0.13 5.95
CA GLU A 7 4.27 -1.43 5.86
C GLU A 7 3.42 -1.57 4.58
N ASN A 8 2.80 -0.48 4.11
CA ASN A 8 2.08 -0.47 2.84
C ASN A 8 3.03 -0.66 1.65
N SER A 9 4.21 -0.04 1.67
CA SER A 9 5.24 -0.21 0.65
C SER A 9 5.82 -1.63 0.65
N GLU A 10 6.06 -2.20 1.83
CA GLU A 10 6.49 -3.60 1.98
C GLU A 10 5.43 -4.58 1.46
N THR A 11 4.15 -4.30 1.69
CA THR A 11 3.05 -5.11 1.16
C THR A 11 3.06 -5.16 -0.37
N GLN A 12 3.33 -4.05 -1.05
CA GLN A 12 3.43 -4.01 -2.52
C GLN A 12 4.57 -4.89 -3.03
N LEU A 13 5.73 -4.87 -2.36
CA LEU A 13 6.84 -5.77 -2.66
C LEU A 13 6.43 -7.25 -2.50
N TRP A 14 5.66 -7.58 -1.46
CA TRP A 14 5.15 -8.94 -1.26
C TRP A 14 4.19 -9.40 -2.37
N LEU A 15 3.44 -8.48 -3.00
CA LEU A 15 2.61 -8.81 -4.17
C LEU A 15 3.47 -9.21 -5.38
N ASP A 16 4.60 -8.55 -5.59
CA ASP A 16 5.54 -8.89 -6.67
C ASP A 16 6.18 -10.26 -6.42
N PHE A 17 6.56 -10.57 -5.18
CA PHE A 17 7.02 -11.91 -4.81
C PHE A 17 5.93 -12.97 -5.02
N ALA A 18 4.69 -12.70 -4.60
CA ALA A 18 3.58 -13.62 -4.78
C ALA A 18 3.30 -13.92 -6.27
N LEU A 19 3.40 -12.90 -7.13
CA LEU A 19 3.31 -13.07 -8.58
C LEU A 19 4.48 -13.90 -9.13
N ALA A 20 5.72 -13.57 -8.75
CA ALA A 20 6.92 -14.27 -9.22
C ALA A 20 6.90 -15.76 -8.85
N CYS A 21 6.38 -16.08 -7.66
CA CYS A 21 6.16 -17.45 -7.19
C CYS A 21 4.88 -18.10 -7.75
N LYS A 22 4.11 -17.40 -8.59
CA LYS A 22 2.85 -17.87 -9.21
C LYS A 22 1.76 -18.24 -8.19
N TYR A 23 1.75 -17.62 -7.02
CA TYR A 23 0.68 -17.77 -6.03
C TYR A 23 -0.58 -16.97 -6.40
N ILE A 24 -0.41 -15.89 -7.15
CA ILE A 24 -1.49 -15.04 -7.67
C ILE A 24 -1.32 -14.80 -9.18
N SER A 25 -2.43 -14.46 -9.85
CA SER A 25 -2.39 -14.00 -11.24
C SER A 25 -1.95 -12.54 -11.35
N GLU A 26 -1.52 -12.12 -12.54
CA GLU A 26 -1.22 -10.71 -12.82
C GLU A 26 -2.41 -9.80 -12.53
N ASP A 27 -3.62 -10.19 -12.96
CA ASP A 27 -4.84 -9.41 -12.69
C ASP A 27 -5.08 -9.24 -11.18
N LYS A 28 -4.85 -10.29 -10.39
CA LYS A 28 -4.99 -10.24 -8.93
C LYS A 28 -3.92 -9.35 -8.30
N ARG A 29 -2.68 -9.41 -8.79
CA ARG A 29 -1.60 -8.52 -8.35
C ARG A 29 -1.96 -7.06 -8.64
N GLN A 30 -2.42 -6.74 -9.85
CA GLN A 30 -2.83 -5.38 -10.24
C GLN A 30 -3.97 -4.86 -9.38
N GLU A 31 -5.00 -5.69 -9.13
CA GLU A 31 -6.13 -5.32 -8.27
C GLU A 31 -5.66 -4.96 -6.84
N LEU A 32 -4.79 -5.78 -6.26
CA LEU A 32 -4.27 -5.58 -4.90
C LEU A 32 -3.30 -4.40 -4.84
N GLN A 33 -2.45 -4.23 -5.85
CA GLN A 33 -1.54 -3.10 -5.99
C GLN A 33 -2.31 -1.78 -6.00
N HIS A 34 -3.35 -1.68 -6.85
CA HIS A 34 -4.20 -0.49 -6.90
C HIS A 34 -4.86 -0.18 -5.55
N LYS A 35 -5.31 -1.20 -4.81
CA LYS A 35 -5.87 -1.00 -3.46
C LYS A 35 -4.82 -0.47 -2.47
N SER A 36 -3.60 -0.99 -2.52
CA SER A 36 -2.49 -0.51 -1.68
C SER A 36 -2.09 0.93 -2.03
N GLU A 37 -2.14 1.31 -3.30
CA GLU A 37 -1.88 2.69 -3.74
C GLU A 37 -2.93 3.67 -3.20
N GLU A 38 -4.21 3.30 -3.20
CA GLU A 38 -5.28 4.13 -2.60
C GLU A 38 -5.07 4.33 -1.09
N ILE A 39 -4.60 3.30 -0.38
CA ILE A 39 -4.23 3.42 1.04
C ILE A 39 -3.04 4.38 1.19
N GLY A 40 -2.00 4.22 0.37
CA GLY A 40 -0.83 5.11 0.37
C GLY A 40 -1.19 6.58 0.13
N LYS A 41 -2.13 6.86 -0.78
CA LYS A 41 -2.66 8.22 -1.01
C LYS A 41 -3.30 8.80 0.25
N LEU A 42 -4.10 8.00 0.97
CA LEU A 42 -4.72 8.43 2.22
C LEU A 42 -3.68 8.66 3.32
N LEU A 43 -2.73 7.74 3.50
CA LEU A 43 -1.65 7.88 4.48
C LEU A 43 -0.82 9.14 4.22
N ASN A 44 -0.45 9.38 2.96
CA ASN A 44 0.25 10.61 2.56
C ASN A 44 -0.60 11.86 2.81
N TYR A 45 -1.90 11.84 2.51
CA TYR A 45 -2.78 12.96 2.83
C TYR A 45 -2.81 13.25 4.33
N MET A 46 -2.95 12.21 5.16
CA MET A 46 -2.93 12.36 6.61
C MET A 46 -1.59 12.91 7.10
N MET A 47 -0.45 12.46 6.54
CA MET A 47 0.89 12.94 6.93
C MET A 47 1.07 14.42 6.65
N ASN A 48 0.47 14.90 5.56
CA ASN A 48 0.50 16.31 5.17
C ASN A 48 -0.59 17.16 5.84
N ASN A 49 -1.55 16.54 6.55
CA ASN A 49 -2.65 17.23 7.23
C ASN A 49 -2.87 16.71 8.66
N PRO A 50 -1.84 16.69 9.53
CA PRO A 50 -1.92 16.07 10.85
C PRO A 50 -3.01 16.68 11.76
N ASP A 51 -3.28 17.97 11.58
CA ASP A 51 -4.32 18.74 12.29
C ASP A 51 -5.74 18.19 12.08
N LYS A 52 -6.00 17.54 10.95
CA LYS A 52 -7.30 16.93 10.63
C LYS A 52 -7.48 15.55 11.25
N PHE A 53 -6.40 14.92 11.72
CA PHE A 53 -6.38 13.52 12.16
C PHE A 53 -5.83 13.33 13.59
N GLY A 54 -5.68 14.43 14.35
CA GLY A 54 -5.54 14.39 15.81
C GLY A 54 -4.11 14.41 16.34
N VAL A 55 -3.21 15.16 15.72
CA VAL A 55 -1.94 15.58 16.36
C VAL A 55 -1.93 17.08 16.58
#